data_AF-A0A497NDT6-F1
#
_entry.id   AF-A0A497NDT6-F1
#
_cell.length_a   1.000
_cell.length_b   1.000
_cell.length_c   1.000
_cell.angle_alpha   90.00
_cell.angle_beta   90.00
_cell.angle_gamma   90.00
#
_symmetry.space_group_name_H-M   'P 1'
#
loop_
_entity.id
_entity.type
_entity.pdbx_description
1 polymer ?
#
loop_
_entity_poly.entity_id
_entity_poly.type
_entity_poly.pdbx_seq_one_letter_code
_entity_poly.pdbx_strand_id
1 'polypeptide(L)'
;MEGHVLVVREEWVERVLSSATYYTGLRAARGWRPGDVVILVARTELGQSIVGYGIISRIRRREEFEEEEEVLFKEHGWDTAIELEPLVPVKPPIPVEETPLAGLGVRGRYLHGRKITGELLEAVMDLLR
;
A
#
# COMPACT_ATOMS: atom_id res chain seq x y z
N MET A 1 -15.32 6.30 1.50
CA MET A 1 -14.04 5.69 1.86
C MET A 1 -13.78 4.59 0.85
N GLU A 2 -12.69 4.68 0.10
CA GLU A 2 -12.25 3.62 -0.79
C GLU A 2 -11.03 2.92 -0.20
N GLY A 3 -10.69 1.75 -0.70
CA GLY A 3 -9.47 1.05 -0.35
C GLY A 3 -8.63 0.74 -1.58
N HIS A 4 -7.32 0.69 -1.40
CA HIS A 4 -6.36 0.39 -2.45
C HIS A 4 -5.33 -0.62 -1.95
N VAL A 5 -4.93 -1.56 -2.80
CA VAL A 5 -3.89 -2.55 -2.46
C VAL A 5 -2.57 -2.09 -3.06
N LEU A 6 -1.52 -2.03 -2.25
CA LEU A 6 -0.16 -1.75 -2.69
C LEU A 6 0.74 -2.96 -2.40
N VAL A 7 1.32 -3.51 -3.46
CA VAL A 7 2.37 -4.51 -3.34
C VAL A 7 3.71 -3.81 -3.09
N VAL A 8 4.33 -4.10 -1.94
CA VAL A 8 5.64 -3.63 -1.50
C VAL A 8 6.66 -4.74 -1.81
N ARG A 9 7.81 -4.37 -2.37
CA ARG A 9 8.92 -5.33 -2.50
C ARG A 9 9.52 -5.58 -1.12
N GLU A 10 9.99 -6.80 -0.88
CA GLU A 10 10.42 -7.28 0.44
C GLU A 10 11.45 -6.35 1.10
N GLU A 11 12.43 -5.88 0.33
CA GLU A 11 13.49 -5.00 0.81
C GLU A 11 13.02 -3.60 1.24
N TRP A 12 11.80 -3.20 0.84
CA TRP A 12 11.21 -1.90 1.17
C TRP A 12 10.20 -1.96 2.31
N VAL A 13 9.81 -3.15 2.76
CA VAL A 13 8.75 -3.34 3.77
C VAL A 13 9.10 -2.59 5.06
N GLU A 14 10.31 -2.78 5.59
CA GLU A 14 10.74 -2.13 6.84
C GLU A 14 10.71 -0.60 6.71
N ARG A 15 11.18 -0.05 5.60
CA ARG A 15 11.17 1.41 5.37
C ARG A 15 9.75 1.95 5.28
N VAL A 16 8.86 1.30 4.52
CA VAL A 16 7.46 1.75 4.40
C VAL A 16 6.78 1.68 5.76
N LEU A 17 7.01 0.61 6.53
CA LEU A 17 6.39 0.42 7.83
C LEU A 17 6.90 1.39 8.90
N SER A 18 8.17 1.80 8.84
CA SER A 18 8.77 2.73 9.80
C SER A 18 8.55 4.21 9.45
N SER A 19 8.55 4.57 8.17
CA SER A 19 8.33 5.95 7.70
C SER A 19 6.87 6.30 7.43
N ALA A 20 5.98 5.30 7.48
CA ALA A 20 4.58 5.43 7.08
C ALA A 20 4.38 6.06 5.69
N THR A 21 5.37 5.91 4.80
CA THR A 21 5.36 6.54 3.47
C THR A 21 5.65 5.51 2.40
N TYR A 22 4.80 5.46 1.37
CA TYR A 22 5.00 4.63 0.18
C TYR A 22 5.30 5.47 -1.04
N TYR A 23 6.45 5.24 -1.66
CA TYR A 23 6.89 5.93 -2.87
C TYR A 23 6.53 5.12 -4.11
N THR A 24 6.01 5.78 -5.14
CA THR A 24 5.51 5.10 -6.34
C THR A 24 5.55 5.95 -7.60
N GLY A 25 5.58 5.26 -8.75
CA GLY A 25 5.24 5.81 -10.07
C GLY A 25 3.87 5.31 -10.56
N LEU A 26 3.06 4.72 -9.69
CA LEU A 26 1.76 4.15 -10.02
C LEU A 26 0.80 5.26 -10.47
N ARG A 27 0.42 5.26 -11.75
CA ARG A 27 -0.53 6.23 -12.30
C ARG A 27 -1.90 6.21 -11.63
N ALA A 28 -2.36 5.05 -11.15
CA ALA A 28 -3.64 4.93 -10.44
C ALA A 28 -3.66 5.75 -9.14
N ALA A 29 -2.52 5.90 -8.46
CA ALA A 29 -2.40 6.71 -7.25
C ALA A 29 -2.73 8.18 -7.47
N ARG A 30 -2.78 8.64 -8.74
CA ARG A 30 -3.14 10.03 -9.04
C ARG A 30 -4.59 10.39 -8.71
N GLY A 31 -5.48 9.42 -8.62
CA GLY A 31 -6.89 9.63 -8.28
C GLY A 31 -7.25 9.35 -6.82
N TRP A 32 -6.28 8.92 -6.00
CA TRP A 32 -6.50 8.57 -4.59
C TRP A 32 -6.60 9.83 -3.74
N ARG A 33 -7.21 9.71 -2.55
CA ARG A 33 -7.52 10.88 -1.72
C ARG A 33 -7.20 10.61 -0.24
N PRO A 34 -6.92 11.66 0.54
CA PRO A 34 -6.89 11.54 1.99
C PRO A 34 -8.17 10.90 2.54
N GLY A 35 -8.02 10.00 3.51
CA GLY A 35 -9.09 9.20 4.09
C GLY A 35 -9.35 7.85 3.39
N ASP A 36 -8.74 7.59 2.23
CA ASP A 36 -8.76 6.25 1.64
C ASP A 36 -7.85 5.28 2.42
N VAL A 37 -8.22 4.01 2.43
CA VAL A 37 -7.46 2.93 3.06
C VAL A 37 -6.42 2.39 2.07
N VAL A 38 -5.22 2.09 2.56
CA VAL A 38 -4.19 1.35 1.85
C VAL A 38 -3.92 0.04 2.56
N ILE A 39 -4.04 -1.08 1.85
CA ILE A 39 -3.61 -2.41 2.30
C ILE A 39 -2.23 -2.69 1.71
N LEU A 40 -1.24 -2.88 2.57
CA LEU A 40 0.13 -3.19 2.17
C LEU A 40 0.31 -4.70 2.10
N VAL A 41 0.69 -5.18 0.92
CA VAL A 41 0.98 -6.60 0.67
C VAL A 41 2.44 -6.75 0.31
N ALA A 42 3.13 -7.75 0.85
CA ALA A 42 4.49 -8.10 0.44
C ALA A 42 4.62 -9.60 0.23
N ARG A 43 5.68 -10.03 -0.46
CA ARG A 43 6.05 -11.45 -0.47
C ARG A 43 6.74 -11.79 0.86
N THR A 44 6.38 -12.92 1.43
CA THR A 44 6.88 -13.51 2.69
C THR A 44 7.11 -15.01 2.48
N GLU A 45 7.59 -15.75 3.49
CA GLU A 45 7.65 -17.22 3.40
C GLU A 45 6.30 -17.90 3.16
N LEU A 46 5.18 -17.25 3.52
CA LEU A 46 3.82 -17.75 3.30
C LEU A 46 3.23 -17.39 1.93
N GLY A 47 4.02 -16.76 1.06
CA GLY A 47 3.57 -16.19 -0.21
C GLY A 47 3.26 -14.70 -0.10
N GLN A 48 2.28 -14.21 -0.88
CA GLN A 48 1.85 -12.82 -0.73
C GLN A 48 0.99 -12.68 0.51
N SER A 49 1.38 -11.77 1.39
CA SER A 49 0.75 -11.57 2.69
C SER A 49 0.52 -10.09 2.96
N ILE A 50 -0.56 -9.76 3.65
CA ILE A 50 -0.80 -8.44 4.21
C ILE A 50 0.22 -8.22 5.34
N VAL A 51 1.00 -7.15 5.21
CA VAL A 51 2.05 -6.76 6.18
C VAL A 51 1.71 -5.49 6.95
N GLY A 52 0.64 -4.80 6.54
CA GLY A 52 0.16 -3.61 7.21
C GLY A 52 -1.04 -3.00 6.48
N TYR A 53 -1.67 -2.03 7.12
CA TYR A 53 -2.64 -1.16 6.49
C TYR A 53 -2.52 0.25 7.06
N GLY A 54 -2.95 1.24 6.30
CA GLY A 54 -2.95 2.62 6.77
C GLY A 54 -4.00 3.47 6.08
N ILE A 55 -4.21 4.67 6.59
CA ILE A 55 -5.12 5.66 6.00
C ILE A 55 -4.30 6.72 5.30
N ILE A 56 -4.59 7.03 4.04
CA ILE A 56 -3.91 8.12 3.34
C ILE A 56 -4.16 9.42 4.10
N SER A 57 -3.09 10.04 4.59
CA SER A 57 -3.15 11.37 5.20
C SER A 57 -2.85 12.44 4.16
N ARG A 58 -1.87 12.18 3.29
CA ARG A 58 -1.43 13.09 2.24
C ARG A 58 -0.86 12.34 1.04
N ILE A 59 -0.97 12.97 -0.13
CA ILE A 59 -0.28 12.55 -1.35
C ILE A 59 0.57 13.72 -1.80
N ARG A 60 1.90 13.55 -1.79
CA ARG A 60 2.84 14.54 -2.31
C ARG A 60 3.32 14.17 -3.70
N ARG A 61 3.52 15.17 -4.54
CA ARG A 61 4.09 15.02 -5.88
C ARG A 61 5.56 15.38 -5.92
N ARG A 62 6.22 15.02 -7.03
CA ARG A 62 7.62 15.37 -7.30
C ARG A 62 7.94 16.84 -7.02
N GLU A 63 7.02 17.74 -7.32
CA GLU A 63 7.21 19.18 -7.13
C GLU A 63 7.24 19.61 -5.64
N GLU A 64 6.83 18.73 -4.73
CA GLU A 64 6.78 18.96 -3.27
C GLU A 64 7.88 18.19 -2.51
N PHE A 65 8.83 17.57 -3.21
CA PHE A 65 9.91 16.79 -2.61
C PHE A 65 11.16 17.63 -2.36
N GLU A 66 11.88 17.26 -1.31
CA GLU A 66 13.20 17.82 -1.02
C GLU A 66 14.27 17.19 -1.91
N GLU A 67 15.43 17.84 -2.06
CA GLU A 67 16.50 17.38 -2.97
C GLU A 67 16.98 15.94 -2.67
N GLU A 68 17.02 15.57 -1.39
CA GLU A 68 17.42 14.24 -0.93
C GLU A 68 16.42 13.14 -1.35
N GLU A 69 15.13 13.47 -1.34
CA GLU A 69 14.08 12.62 -1.89
C GLU A 69 14.25 12.52 -3.42
N GLU A 70 14.55 13.61 -4.11
CA GLU A 70 14.63 13.63 -5.57
C GLU A 70 15.64 12.62 -6.16
N VAL A 71 16.77 12.40 -5.50
CA VAL A 71 17.80 11.42 -5.93
C VAL A 71 17.24 10.01 -5.92
N LEU A 72 16.69 9.57 -4.77
CA LEU A 72 16.12 8.22 -4.59
C LEU A 72 15.00 7.95 -5.60
N PHE A 73 14.19 8.97 -5.89
CA PHE A 73 13.03 8.85 -6.76
C PHE A 73 13.41 8.81 -8.24
N LYS A 74 14.43 9.57 -8.65
CA LYS A 74 14.95 9.52 -10.03
C LYS A 74 15.49 8.14 -10.36
N GLU A 75 16.22 7.52 -9.44
CA GLU A 75 16.78 6.17 -9.63
C GLU A 75 15.69 5.09 -9.78
N HIS A 76 14.55 5.25 -9.11
CA HIS A 76 13.45 4.28 -9.14
C HIS A 76 12.27 4.66 -10.04
N GLY A 77 12.32 5.81 -10.71
CA GLY A 77 11.25 6.30 -11.58
C GLY A 77 9.95 6.64 -10.84
N TRP A 78 10.05 7.01 -9.56
CA TRP A 78 8.91 7.41 -8.74
C TRP A 78 8.61 8.91 -8.87
N ASP A 79 7.34 9.29 -8.69
CA ASP A 79 6.86 10.67 -8.82
C ASP A 79 5.82 11.06 -7.77
N THR A 80 5.49 10.13 -6.86
CA THR A 80 4.41 10.25 -5.89
C THR A 80 4.83 9.62 -4.57
N ALA A 81 4.55 10.31 -3.46
CA ALA A 81 4.65 9.79 -2.11
C ALA A 81 3.27 9.73 -1.49
N ILE A 82 2.93 8.58 -0.90
CA ILE A 82 1.67 8.33 -0.22
C ILE A 82 1.98 8.22 1.26
N GLU A 83 1.59 9.23 2.02
CA GLU A 83 1.78 9.29 3.47
C GLU A 83 0.56 8.68 4.15
N LEU A 84 0.81 7.85 5.17
CA LEU A 84 -0.20 7.05 5.85
C LEU A 84 -0.27 7.43 7.34
N GLU A 85 -1.45 7.83 7.82
CA GLU A 85 -1.66 8.13 9.23
C GLU A 85 -3.11 7.80 9.68
N PRO A 86 -3.30 6.84 10.62
CA PRO A 86 -2.28 5.94 11.15
C PRO A 86 -1.84 4.89 10.11
N LEU A 87 -0.64 4.34 10.32
CA LEU A 87 -0.19 3.09 9.72
C LEU A 87 -0.08 2.02 10.81
N VAL A 88 -0.70 0.87 10.58
CA VAL A 88 -0.70 -0.27 11.51
C VAL A 88 0.01 -1.47 10.86
N PRO A 89 1.18 -1.87 11.36
CA PRO A 89 1.84 -3.10 10.94
C PRO A 89 1.03 -4.34 11.34
N VAL A 90 0.99 -5.35 10.48
CA VAL A 90 0.31 -6.63 10.74
C VAL A 90 1.36 -7.68 11.05
N LYS A 91 1.34 -8.22 12.28
CA LYS A 91 2.27 -9.24 12.76
C LYS A 91 1.51 -10.33 13.54
N PRO A 92 1.57 -11.61 13.14
CA PRO A 92 2.25 -12.12 11.93
C PRO A 92 1.57 -11.64 10.63
N PRO A 93 2.28 -11.60 9.49
CA PRO A 93 1.66 -11.31 8.20
C PRO A 93 0.55 -12.30 7.86
N ILE A 94 -0.53 -11.84 7.23
CA ILE A 94 -1.68 -12.67 6.89
C ILE A 94 -1.65 -13.02 5.39
N PRO A 95 -1.59 -14.30 5.00
CA PRO A 95 -1.58 -14.69 3.58
C PRO A 95 -2.82 -14.18 2.83
N VAL A 96 -2.63 -13.54 1.68
CA VAL A 96 -3.73 -12.96 0.87
C VAL A 96 -4.79 -14.01 0.53
N GLU A 97 -4.37 -15.25 0.28
CA GLU A 97 -5.25 -16.39 -0.02
C GLU A 97 -6.22 -16.74 1.12
N GLU A 98 -5.90 -16.36 2.35
CA GLU A 98 -6.70 -16.59 3.55
C GLU A 98 -7.59 -15.37 3.88
N THR A 99 -7.63 -14.37 3.01
CA THR A 99 -8.39 -13.13 3.21
C THR A 99 -9.48 -12.94 2.16
N PRO A 100 -10.46 -12.03 2.38
CA PRO A 100 -11.43 -11.66 1.35
C PRO A 100 -10.80 -11.17 0.03
N LEU A 101 -9.55 -10.70 0.05
CA LEU A 101 -8.83 -10.29 -1.17
C LEU A 101 -8.61 -11.45 -2.16
N ALA A 102 -8.60 -12.70 -1.69
CA ALA A 102 -8.54 -13.88 -2.57
C ALA A 102 -9.70 -13.91 -3.58
N GLY A 103 -10.87 -13.39 -3.19
CA GLY A 103 -12.06 -13.28 -4.04
C GLY A 103 -11.89 -12.37 -5.26
N LEU A 104 -10.84 -11.53 -5.31
CA LEU A 104 -10.52 -10.72 -6.48
C LEU A 104 -9.99 -11.55 -7.66
N GLY A 105 -9.58 -12.81 -7.43
CA GLY A 105 -9.07 -13.71 -8.47
C GLY A 105 -7.77 -13.25 -9.14
N VAL A 106 -7.08 -12.26 -8.57
CA VAL A 106 -5.81 -11.73 -9.09
C VAL A 106 -4.68 -11.90 -8.08
N ARG A 107 -3.46 -12.05 -8.58
CA ARG A 107 -2.25 -12.26 -7.76
C ARG A 107 -1.07 -11.45 -8.29
N GLY A 108 -0.02 -11.37 -7.49
CA GLY A 108 1.25 -10.74 -7.81
C GLY A 108 1.08 -9.26 -8.15
N ARG A 109 1.69 -8.86 -9.27
CA ARG A 109 1.63 -7.48 -9.77
C ARG A 109 0.21 -6.97 -10.07
N TYR A 110 -0.76 -7.85 -10.30
CA TYR A 110 -2.13 -7.45 -10.61
C TYR A 110 -2.94 -7.00 -9.38
N LEU A 111 -2.44 -7.28 -8.17
CA LEU A 111 -2.95 -6.70 -6.93
C LEU A 111 -2.46 -5.26 -6.73
N HIS A 112 -1.31 -4.90 -7.29
CA HIS A 112 -0.71 -3.59 -7.08
C HIS A 112 -1.56 -2.49 -7.76
N GLY A 113 -2.03 -1.54 -6.96
CA GLY A 113 -2.93 -0.47 -7.37
C GLY A 113 -4.39 -0.88 -7.48
N ARG A 114 -4.77 -2.07 -7.01
CA ARG A 114 -6.15 -2.56 -7.11
C ARG A 114 -7.05 -1.82 -6.14
N LYS A 115 -8.12 -1.23 -6.66
CA LYS A 115 -9.20 -0.63 -5.87
C LYS A 115 -10.08 -1.72 -5.25
N ILE A 116 -10.42 -1.56 -3.98
CA ILE A 116 -11.38 -2.35 -3.21
C ILE A 116 -12.39 -1.40 -2.55
N THR A 117 -13.67 -1.74 -2.57
CA THR A 117 -14.76 -0.87 -2.09
C THR A 117 -15.91 -1.67 -1.50
N GLY A 118 -16.77 -1.00 -0.73
CA GLY A 118 -18.00 -1.59 -0.20
C GLY A 118 -17.70 -2.78 0.71
N GLU A 119 -18.49 -3.83 0.56
CA GLU A 119 -18.43 -5.05 1.39
C GLU A 119 -17.03 -5.68 1.43
N LEU A 120 -16.27 -5.64 0.31
CA LEU A 120 -14.92 -6.19 0.28
C LEU A 120 -13.97 -5.41 1.18
N LEU A 121 -14.06 -4.07 1.17
CA LEU A 121 -13.22 -3.24 2.02
C LEU A 121 -13.59 -3.46 3.50
N GLU A 122 -14.88 -3.51 3.81
CA GLU A 122 -15.37 -3.76 5.16
C GLU A 122 -14.88 -5.12 5.69
N ALA A 123 -15.07 -6.19 4.92
CA ALA A 123 -14.61 -7.54 5.30
C ALA A 123 -13.09 -7.63 5.50
N VAL A 124 -12.30 -6.91 4.68
CA VAL A 124 -10.84 -6.85 4.87
C VAL A 124 -10.49 -6.06 6.13
N MET A 125 -11.17 -4.95 6.41
CA MET A 125 -10.91 -4.15 7.60
C MET A 125 -11.32 -4.85 8.90
N ASP A 126 -12.41 -5.61 8.90
CA ASP A 126 -12.85 -6.40 10.05
C ASP A 126 -11.88 -7.52 10.41
N LEU A 127 -11.15 -8.06 9.42
CA LEU A 127 -10.07 -9.02 9.64
C LEU A 127 -8.81 -8.38 10.26
N LEU A 128 -8.58 -7.08 10.00
CA LEU A 128 -7.34 -6.38 10.34
C LEU A 128 -7.41 -5.55 11.63
N ARG A 129 -8.60 -5.42 12.23
CA ARG A 129 -8.86 -4.71 13.49
C ARG A 129 -8.91 -5.68 14.66
#